data_AF-A0A089LNC9-F1
#
_entry.id   AF-A0A089LNC9-F1
#
_cell.length_a   1.000
_cell.length_b   1.000
_cell.length_c   1.000
_cell.angle_alpha   90.00
_cell.angle_beta   90.00
_cell.angle_gamma   90.00
#
_symmetry.space_group_name_H-M   'P 1'
#
loop_
_entity.id
_entity.type
_entity.pdbx_description
1 polymer ?
#
loop_
_entity_poly.entity_id
_entity_poly.type
_entity_poly.pdbx_seq_one_letter_code
_entity_poly.pdbx_strand_id
1 'polypeptide(L)' 'MEINSAEDLMSQLSGMDQVNSEARIYVPGLGEFTIVLQKKEERMTEEPGRSNGAEAADERIMPAAGLTRNPYL' A
#
# COMPACT_ATOMS: atom_id res chain seq x y z
N MET A 1 18.76 14.02 -8.36
CA MET A 1 17.94 14.41 -9.53
C MET A 1 16.75 15.20 -9.05
N GLU A 2 16.41 16.32 -9.67
CA GLU A 2 15.18 17.05 -9.36
C GLU A 2 13.97 16.36 -10.01
N ILE A 3 12.89 16.17 -9.25
CA ILE A 3 11.67 15.48 -9.67
C ILE A 3 10.53 16.50 -9.65
N ASN A 4 9.98 16.80 -10.83
CA ASN A 4 8.93 17.80 -11.01
C ASN A 4 7.58 17.16 -11.37
N SER A 5 7.57 15.87 -11.68
CA SER A 5 6.38 15.12 -12.09
C SER A 5 6.40 13.67 -11.60
N ALA A 6 5.25 13.00 -11.68
CA ALA A 6 5.17 11.58 -11.37
C ALA A 6 5.93 10.74 -12.41
N GLU A 7 5.95 11.18 -13.66
CA GLU A 7 6.66 10.57 -14.77
C GLU A 7 8.17 10.54 -14.52
N ASP A 8 8.75 11.63 -13.99
CA ASP A 8 10.16 11.68 -13.61
C ASP A 8 10.48 10.65 -12.52
N LEU A 9 9.61 10.54 -11.52
CA LEU A 9 9.76 9.58 -10.44
C LEU A 9 9.67 8.13 -10.96
N MET A 10 8.69 7.85 -11.81
CA MET A 10 8.51 6.53 -12.41
C MET A 10 9.68 6.14 -13.31
N SER A 11 10.22 7.11 -14.06
CA SER A 11 11.45 6.91 -14.85
C SER A 11 12.62 6.52 -13.95
N GLN A 12 12.80 7.22 -12.82
CA GLN A 12 13.85 6.90 -11.85
C GLN A 12 13.67 5.49 -11.27
N LEU A 13 12.45 5.11 -10.88
CA LEU A 13 12.16 3.79 -10.32
C LEU A 13 12.35 2.67 -11.35
N SER A 14 12.00 2.90 -12.61
CA SER A 14 12.11 1.90 -13.68
C SER A 14 13.56 1.52 -14.01
N GLY A 15 14.51 2.42 -13.71
CA GLY A 15 15.95 2.16 -13.85
C GLY A 15 16.61 1.51 -12.65
N MET A 16 15.88 1.30 -11.54
CA MET A 16 16.46 0.69 -10.33
C MET A 16 16.49 -0.84 -10.45
N ASP A 17 17.60 -1.42 -10.01
CA ASP A 17 17.80 -2.87 -9.98
C ASP A 17 18.63 -3.26 -8.74
N GLN A 18 19.08 -4.51 -8.66
CA GLN A 18 19.86 -4.99 -7.51
C GLN A 18 21.23 -4.30 -7.38
N VAL A 19 21.81 -3.84 -8.49
CA VAL A 19 23.10 -3.13 -8.54
C VAL A 19 22.89 -1.64 -8.28
N ASN A 20 21.84 -1.07 -8.86
CA ASN A 20 21.43 0.33 -8.74
C ASN A 20 20.21 0.45 -7.82
N SER A 21 20.36 -0.04 -6.59
CA SER A 21 19.26 -0.14 -5.63
C SER A 21 19.02 1.13 -4.83
N GLU A 22 19.88 2.16 -4.96
CA GLU A 22 19.76 3.43 -4.24
C GLU A 22 19.71 4.61 -5.22
N ALA A 23 18.78 5.54 -4.99
CA ALA A 23 18.66 6.77 -5.76
C ALA A 23 18.38 7.97 -4.85
N ARG A 24 19.06 9.09 -5.09
CA ARG A 24 18.81 10.37 -4.40
C ARG A 24 18.03 11.33 -5.30
N ILE A 25 16.88 11.76 -4.82
CA ILE A 25 16.00 12.70 -5.50
C ILE A 25 15.78 13.96 -4.66
N TYR A 26 15.44 15.05 -5.33
CA TYR A 26 15.00 16.29 -4.73
C TYR A 26 13.62 16.63 -5.30
N VAL A 27 12.65 16.89 -4.43
CA VAL A 27 11.31 17.32 -4.84
C VAL A 27 11.15 18.79 -4.42
N PRO A 28 10.95 19.73 -5.36
CA PRO A 28 10.80 21.14 -5.02
C PRO A 28 9.68 21.37 -4.00
N GLY A 29 10.00 22.13 -2.96
CA GLY A 29 9.07 22.43 -1.87
C GLY A 29 8.95 21.34 -0.78
N LEU A 30 9.47 20.13 -1.01
CA LEU A 30 9.48 19.05 -0.02
C LEU A 30 10.88 18.74 0.51
N GLY A 31 11.90 18.76 -0.36
CA GLY A 31 13.29 18.52 0.04
C GLY A 31 13.93 17.30 -0.62
N GLU A 32 15.01 16.81 -0.02
CA GLU A 32 15.77 15.65 -0.51
C GLU A 32 15.25 14.33 0.07
N PHE A 33 15.20 13.31 -0.78
CA PHE A 33 14.83 11.94 -0.41
C PHE A 33 15.83 10.94 -0.97
N THR A 34 16.01 9.84 -0.25
CA THR A 34 16.72 8.65 -0.72
C THR A 34 15.73 7.52 -0.90
N ILE A 35 15.67 6.96 -2.10
CA ILE A 35 14.85 5.80 -2.44
C ILE A 35 15.77 4.58 -2.44
N VAL A 36 15.35 3.52 -1.75
CA VAL A 36 16.11 2.26 -1.66
C VAL A 36 15.21 1.09 -2.07
N LEU A 37 15.64 0.31 -3.06
CA LEU A 37 14.98 -0.91 -3.49
C LEU A 37 15.29 -2.03 -2.50
N GLN A 38 14.28 -2.43 -1.73
CA GLN A 38 14.39 -3.52 -0.77
C GLN A 38 13.83 -4.81 -1.34
N LYS A 39 14.58 -5.90 -1.20
CA LYS A 39 14.06 -7.23 -1.47
C LYS A 39 13.01 -7.56 -0.40
N LYS A 40 11.80 -7.88 -0.81
CA LYS A 40 10.79 -8.39 0.12
C LYS A 40 11.30 -9.72 0.69
N GLU A 41 11.61 -9.73 1.98
CA GLU A 41 11.73 -10.99 2.70
C GLU A 41 10.31 -11.58 2.81
N GLU A 42 10.06 -12.70 2.14
CA GLU A 42 8.94 -13.56 2.50
C GLU A 42 9.22 -14.11 3.90
N ARG A 43 8.85 -13.35 4.92
CA ARG A 43 8.56 -13.96 6.21
C ARG A 43 7.31 -14.79 5.98
N MET A 44 7.49 -16.11 5.84
CA MET A 44 6.42 -17.06 6.09
C MET A 44 5.91 -16.73 7.49
N THR A 45 4.84 -15.95 7.53
CA THR A 45 4.16 -15.67 8.77
C THR A 45 3.39 -16.96 9.02
N GLU A 46 3.98 -17.87 9.78
CA GLU A 46 3.22 -18.89 10.48
C GLU A 46 2.29 -18.12 11.42
N GLU A 47 1.12 -17.74 10.90
CA GLU A 47 0.04 -17.15 11.69
C GLU A 47 -0.33 -18.15 12.79
N PRO A 48 -0.12 -17.83 14.09
CA PRO A 48 -0.63 -18.67 15.14
C PRO A 48 -2.12 -18.33 15.31
N GLY A 49 -2.96 -19.12 14.66
CA GLY A 49 -4.32 -19.40 15.10
C GLY A 49 -5.33 -18.28 14.99
N ARG A 50 -6.06 -18.26 13.87
CA ARG A 50 -7.52 -18.07 13.91
C ARG A 50 -8.18 -19.17 13.10
N SER A 51 -8.65 -20.18 13.83
CA SER A 51 -9.50 -21.23 13.32
C SER A 51 -10.91 -20.70 13.02
N ASN A 52 -11.49 -21.33 12.00
CA ASN A 52 -12.90 -21.49 11.71
C ASN A 52 -13.66 -20.34 11.04
N GLY A 53 -14.08 -20.61 9.81
CA GLY A 53 -15.52 -20.53 9.52
C GLY A 53 -15.89 -19.86 8.21
N ALA A 54 -16.25 -20.70 7.25
CA ALA A 54 -17.30 -20.48 6.26
C ALA A 54 -17.10 -19.36 5.21
N GLU A 55 -16.87 -19.84 3.99
CA GLU A 55 -17.72 -19.59 2.81
C GLU A 55 -18.14 -18.16 2.45
N ALA A 56 -17.84 -17.84 1.19
CA ALA A 56 -18.60 -16.98 0.29
C ALA A 56 -18.72 -15.50 0.71
N ALA A 57 -17.92 -14.67 0.03
CA ALA A 57 -18.30 -13.30 -0.26
C ALA A 57 -19.48 -13.32 -1.25
N ASP A 58 -20.68 -13.57 -0.73
CA ASP A 58 -21.93 -13.17 -1.37
C ASP A 58 -22.29 -11.78 -0.83
N GLU A 59 -22.63 -10.87 -1.73
CA GLU A 59 -22.95 -9.48 -1.44
C GLU A 59 -24.10 -9.41 -0.42
N ARG A 60 -23.77 -9.24 0.87
CA ARG A 60 -24.79 -9.08 1.92
C ARG A 60 -25.41 -7.69 1.82
N ILE A 61 -26.39 -7.55 0.94
CA ILE A 61 -27.38 -6.46 1.02
C ILE A 61 -28.08 -6.62 2.37
N MET A 62 -27.79 -5.72 3.32
CA MET A 62 -28.40 -5.77 4.64
C MET A 62 -29.89 -5.41 4.54
N PRO A 63 -30.81 -6.23 5.07
CA PRO A 63 -32.23 -5.91 5.05
C PRO A 63 -32.53 -4.72 5.96
N ALA A 64 -33.48 -3.88 5.56
CA ALA A 64 -33.81 -2.61 6.24
C ALA A 64 -34.16 -2.74 7.73
N ALA A 65 -34.58 -3.92 8.18
CA ALA A 65 -34.87 -4.22 9.59
C ALA A 65 -33.61 -4.21 10.50
N GLY A 66 -32.40 -4.27 9.93
CA GLY A 66 -31.13 -4.21 10.66
C GLY A 66 -30.55 -2.80 10.83
N LEU A 67 -31.16 -1.78 10.22
CA LEU A 67 -30.77 -0.39 10.42
C LEU A 67 -31.36 0.11 11.74
N THR A 68 -30.51 0.25 12.76
CA THR A 68 -30.91 0.90 14.01
C THR A 68 -31.25 2.36 13.71
N ARG A 69 -32.46 2.81 14.07
CA ARG A 69 -32.86 4.21 13.95
C ARG A 69 -32.01 5.05 14.89
N ASN A 70 -31.40 6.12 14.37
CA ASN A 70 -30.68 7.08 15.17
C ASN A 70 -31.64 7.75 16.17
N PRO A 71 -31.43 7.64 17.50
CA PRO A 71 -32.34 8.19 18.50
C PRO A 71 -32.24 9.72 18.67
N TYR A 72 -31.35 10.39 17.92
CA TYR A 72 -31.14 11.84 17.97
C TYR A 72 -31.61 12.57 16.71
N LEU A 73 -32.37 11.90 15.83
CA LEU A 73 -33.06 12.49 14.68
C LEU A 73 -34.57 12.46 14.90
#